data_AF-A0A938MPE3-F1
#
_entry.id   AF-A0A938MPE3-F1
#
_cell.length_a   1.000
_cell.length_b   1.000
_cell.length_c   1.000
_cell.angle_alpha   90.00
_cell.angle_beta   90.00
_cell.angle_gamma   90.00
#
_symmetry.space_group_name_H-M   'P 1'
#
loop_
_entity.id
_entity.type
_entity.pdbx_description
1 polymer ?
#
loop_
_entity_poly.entity_id
_entity_poly.type
_entity_poly.pdbx_seq_one_letter_code
_entity_poly.pdbx_strand_id
1 'polypeptide(L)'
;MDFEGPSTLSLLIGLPLLYLVVRRTLAPMGTVQRTASLLVRAAVASLLILALAGAVFHRKQAKLFVVFLTDCSQSISQESRGQAESFLADGLKRLSGRHEAAVAGFAAEPSAVQRVAEKARRSPRLTVSSATDETDIASTLDLARATFPSGYSKRIVLLTDGNETVGDAEQAALLAASEGVRIFTVPLRSAQDDLLLVEGMDAPSEVKRGEPFVLRARCRVRDATRVTARLLRDKFMLAERNLDVPAGASNVEFHDRALEEGIHTYEVECEAGGDSRRDNNRATSVVMVKGRPRVLYLEGNEPEGRYLMSALEAENFAVELRGRMGMPSSLAELSGYDLVVLSDVPATALTNAQMEVLRAYVSDLGGGFIMLGGDESFGLGG
;
A
#
# COMPACT_ATOMS: atom_id res chain seq x y z
N MET A 1 31.93 -8.58 -38.49
CA MET A 1 32.55 -9.51 -39.44
C MET A 1 33.50 -10.28 -38.57
N ASP A 2 33.19 -11.55 -38.34
CA ASP A 2 33.98 -12.36 -37.43
C ASP A 2 34.81 -13.32 -38.29
N PHE A 3 36.03 -13.62 -37.85
CA PHE A 3 36.99 -14.49 -38.54
C PHE A 3 37.35 -15.63 -37.59
N GLU A 4 37.13 -16.87 -38.00
CA GLU A 4 37.49 -18.05 -37.19
C GLU A 4 39.02 -18.24 -37.12
N GLY A 5 39.77 -17.74 -38.11
CA GLY A 5 41.22 -17.86 -38.18
C GLY A 5 41.90 -16.54 -38.59
N PRO A 6 42.01 -15.53 -37.69
CA PRO A 6 42.53 -14.20 -38.05
C PRO A 6 43.98 -14.23 -38.56
N SER A 7 44.77 -15.25 -38.20
CA SER A 7 46.14 -15.45 -38.70
C SER A 7 46.22 -15.67 -40.21
N THR A 8 45.17 -16.21 -40.84
CA THR A 8 45.13 -16.47 -42.29
C THR A 8 45.04 -15.20 -43.14
N LEU A 9 44.63 -14.07 -42.56
CA LEU A 9 44.62 -12.77 -43.23
C LEU A 9 46.03 -12.28 -43.61
N SER A 10 47.07 -12.78 -42.93
CA SER A 10 48.47 -12.48 -43.27
C SER A 10 48.85 -12.89 -44.69
N LEU A 11 48.13 -13.84 -45.30
CA LEU A 11 48.32 -14.25 -46.70
C LEU A 11 48.04 -13.11 -47.70
N LEU A 12 47.30 -12.07 -47.31
CA LEU A 12 47.07 -10.88 -48.15
C LEU A 12 48.37 -10.13 -48.45
N ILE A 13 49.39 -10.25 -47.59
CA ILE A 13 50.73 -9.67 -47.80
C ILE A 13 51.40 -10.27 -49.04
N GLY A 14 51.00 -11.47 -49.48
CA GLY A 14 51.49 -12.12 -50.68
C GLY A 14 50.90 -11.60 -52.00
N LEU A 15 49.82 -10.81 -51.99
CA LEU A 15 49.18 -10.29 -53.20
C LEU A 15 50.11 -9.52 -54.17
N PRO A 16 51.09 -8.72 -53.71
CA PRO A 16 52.08 -8.07 -54.58
C PRO A 16 52.94 -9.06 -55.40
N LEU A 17 53.07 -10.32 -54.98
CA LEU A 17 53.79 -11.34 -55.76
C LEU A 17 53.05 -11.66 -57.07
N LEU A 18 51.72 -11.50 -57.13
CA LEU A 18 50.94 -11.67 -58.36
C LEU A 18 51.34 -10.65 -59.43
N TYR A 19 51.75 -9.44 -59.04
CA TYR A 19 52.28 -8.44 -59.97
C TYR A 19 53.58 -8.92 -60.62
N LEU A 20 54.46 -9.58 -59.88
CA LEU A 20 55.70 -10.15 -60.42
C LEU A 20 55.43 -11.30 -61.40
N VAL A 21 54.44 -12.15 -61.10
CA VAL A 21 54.01 -13.24 -62.00
C VAL A 21 53.48 -12.68 -63.32
N VAL A 22 52.60 -11.66 -63.26
CA VAL A 22 52.04 -11.02 -64.47
C VAL A 22 53.11 -10.30 -65.28
N ARG A 23 54.11 -9.69 -64.62
CA ARG A 23 55.24 -9.00 -65.29
C ARG A 23 56.22 -9.95 -65.97
N ARG A 24 56.40 -11.18 -65.45
CA ARG A 24 57.28 -12.21 -66.02
C ARG A 24 56.61 -13.13 -67.05
N THR A 25 55.30 -13.00 -67.27
CA THR A 25 54.58 -13.80 -68.27
C THR A 25 55.06 -13.48 -69.69
N LEU A 26 55.48 -14.51 -70.43
CA LEU A 26 55.88 -14.44 -71.84
C LEU A 26 54.68 -14.31 -72.82
N ALA A 27 53.45 -14.24 -72.29
CA ALA A 27 52.25 -14.09 -73.10
C ALA A 27 52.17 -12.69 -73.74
N PRO A 28 51.94 -12.59 -75.06
CA PRO A 28 51.74 -11.31 -75.74
C PRO A 28 50.36 -10.77 -75.38
N MET A 29 50.30 -9.92 -74.35
CA MET A 29 49.07 -9.29 -73.87
C MET A 29 49.24 -7.77 -73.88
N GLY A 30 48.22 -7.05 -74.37
CA GLY A 30 48.18 -5.59 -74.28
C GLY A 30 48.09 -5.09 -72.84
N THR A 31 48.45 -3.82 -72.61
CA THR A 31 48.52 -3.23 -71.26
C THR A 31 47.20 -3.33 -70.49
N VAL A 32 46.07 -3.16 -71.17
CA VAL A 32 44.72 -3.27 -70.58
C VAL A 32 44.39 -4.71 -70.16
N GLN A 33 44.78 -5.70 -70.96
CA GLN A 33 44.55 -7.10 -70.63
C GLN A 33 45.40 -7.55 -69.43
N ARG A 34 46.63 -7.02 -69.31
CA ARG A 34 47.51 -7.29 -68.17
C ARG A 34 46.97 -6.71 -66.87
N THR A 35 46.51 -5.46 -66.88
CA THR A 35 45.93 -4.83 -65.69
C THR A 35 44.62 -5.51 -65.29
N ALA A 36 43.75 -5.82 -66.25
CA ALA A 36 42.51 -6.57 -65.99
C ALA A 36 42.78 -7.95 -65.38
N SER A 37 43.73 -8.72 -65.95
CA SER A 37 44.14 -10.03 -65.43
C SER A 37 44.68 -9.96 -64.00
N LEU A 38 45.51 -8.95 -63.70
CA LEU A 38 46.02 -8.72 -62.35
C LEU A 38 44.91 -8.42 -61.36
N LEU A 39 43.98 -7.51 -61.70
CA LEU A 39 42.85 -7.14 -60.84
C LEU A 39 41.95 -8.35 -60.56
N VAL A 40 41.63 -9.14 -61.58
CA VAL A 40 40.80 -10.35 -61.43
C VAL A 40 41.52 -11.38 -60.54
N ARG A 41 42.82 -11.63 -60.77
CA ARG A 41 43.59 -12.57 -59.94
C ARG A 41 43.71 -12.10 -58.49
N ALA A 42 43.95 -10.81 -58.28
CA ALA A 42 44.00 -10.22 -56.94
C ALA A 42 42.64 -10.33 -56.23
N ALA A 43 41.53 -10.09 -56.95
CA ALA A 43 40.19 -10.26 -56.42
C ALA A 43 39.89 -11.73 -56.05
N VAL A 44 40.20 -12.68 -56.93
CA VAL A 44 40.02 -14.12 -56.66
C VAL A 44 40.88 -14.58 -55.48
N ALA A 45 42.16 -14.20 -55.45
CA ALA A 45 43.04 -14.54 -54.34
C ALA A 45 42.55 -13.95 -53.01
N SER A 46 42.08 -12.70 -53.02
CA SER A 46 41.51 -12.06 -51.82
C SER A 46 40.24 -12.76 -51.35
N LEU A 47 39.35 -13.16 -52.27
CA LEU A 47 38.13 -13.91 -51.94
C LEU A 47 38.45 -15.31 -51.37
N LEU A 48 39.45 -15.99 -51.92
CA LEU A 48 39.91 -17.29 -51.40
C LEU A 48 40.52 -17.14 -50.00
N ILE A 49 41.31 -16.10 -49.75
CA ILE A 49 41.89 -15.83 -48.42
C ILE A 49 40.77 -15.50 -47.42
N LEU A 50 39.78 -14.69 -47.80
CA LEU A 50 38.62 -14.39 -46.96
C LEU A 50 37.77 -15.64 -46.66
N ALA A 51 37.61 -16.53 -47.64
CA ALA A 51 36.93 -17.80 -47.45
C ALA A 51 37.72 -18.73 -46.49
N LEU A 52 39.04 -18.80 -46.64
CA LEU A 52 39.92 -19.56 -45.73
C LEU A 52 39.93 -19.00 -44.30
N ALA A 53 39.80 -17.67 -44.16
CA ALA A 53 39.73 -16.98 -42.88
C ALA A 53 38.41 -17.19 -42.13
N GLY A 54 37.45 -17.88 -42.75
CA GLY A 54 36.11 -18.05 -42.20
C GLY A 54 35.40 -16.71 -42.05
N ALA A 55 35.50 -15.81 -43.04
CA ALA A 55 34.87 -14.50 -42.97
C ALA A 55 33.34 -14.63 -42.97
N VAL A 56 32.70 -14.51 -41.81
CA VAL A 56 31.24 -14.57 -41.67
C VAL A 56 30.66 -13.16 -41.60
N PHE A 57 29.77 -12.86 -42.56
CA PHE A 57 28.97 -11.64 -42.55
C PHE A 57 27.68 -11.87 -41.76
N HIS A 58 27.70 -11.60 -40.45
CA HIS A 58 26.48 -11.62 -39.64
C HIS A 58 25.57 -10.44 -40.01
N ARG A 59 24.62 -10.67 -40.93
CA ARG A 59 23.52 -9.73 -41.19
C ARG A 59 22.55 -9.84 -40.01
N LYS A 60 22.73 -9.02 -38.97
CA LYS A 60 21.81 -8.95 -37.81
C LYS A 60 20.44 -8.41 -38.23
N GLN A 61 19.62 -9.22 -38.88
CA GLN A 61 18.17 -8.98 -38.91
C GLN A 61 17.59 -9.56 -37.62
N ALA A 62 17.74 -8.81 -36.52
CA ALA A 62 17.22 -9.26 -35.24
C ALA A 62 15.69 -9.33 -35.28
N LYS A 63 15.17 -10.56 -35.20
CA LYS A 63 13.78 -10.89 -34.83
C LYS A 63 13.40 -10.04 -33.61
N LEU A 64 12.28 -9.32 -33.57
CA LEU A 64 11.84 -8.66 -32.33
C LEU A 64 10.71 -9.47 -31.73
N PHE A 65 10.81 -9.73 -30.42
CA PHE A 65 9.71 -10.27 -29.64
C PHE A 65 9.39 -9.27 -28.54
N VAL A 66 8.16 -8.75 -28.54
CA VAL A 66 7.71 -7.71 -27.61
C VAL A 66 6.61 -8.26 -26.71
N VAL A 67 6.83 -8.24 -25.40
CA VAL A 67 5.78 -8.58 -24.42
C VAL A 67 5.19 -7.27 -23.88
N PHE A 68 3.90 -7.04 -24.09
CA PHE A 68 3.16 -5.95 -23.48
C PHE A 68 2.53 -6.44 -22.18
N LEU A 69 2.84 -5.75 -21.09
CA LEU A 69 2.31 -6.01 -19.77
C LEU A 69 1.44 -4.82 -19.36
N THR A 70 0.16 -5.05 -19.10
CA THR A 70 -0.78 -3.99 -18.74
C THR A 70 -1.29 -4.17 -17.33
N ASP A 71 -1.07 -3.15 -16.50
CA ASP A 71 -1.57 -3.07 -15.14
C ASP A 71 -3.11 -2.92 -15.15
N CYS A 72 -3.76 -3.81 -14.42
CA CYS A 72 -5.21 -3.90 -14.29
C CYS A 72 -5.66 -3.74 -12.83
N SER A 73 -4.77 -3.29 -11.94
CA SER A 73 -5.06 -3.02 -10.53
C SER A 73 -6.17 -1.98 -10.36
N GLN A 74 -6.72 -1.88 -9.15
CA GLN A 74 -7.76 -0.92 -8.82
C GLN A 74 -7.27 0.54 -8.87
N SER A 75 -5.96 0.78 -8.74
CA SER A 75 -5.40 2.13 -8.83
C SER A 75 -5.44 2.68 -10.27
N ILE A 76 -5.66 1.88 -11.31
CA ILE A 76 -5.72 2.39 -12.69
C ILE A 76 -7.14 2.88 -13.04
N SER A 77 -7.27 4.16 -13.37
CA SER A 77 -8.56 4.78 -13.75
C SER A 77 -9.14 4.20 -15.04
N GLN A 78 -10.46 4.31 -15.25
CA GLN A 78 -11.09 3.86 -16.51
C GLN A 78 -10.53 4.60 -17.73
N GLU A 79 -10.23 5.89 -17.60
CA GLU A 79 -9.61 6.67 -18.69
C GLU A 79 -8.22 6.12 -19.02
N SER A 80 -7.39 5.87 -18.00
CA SER A 80 -6.05 5.29 -18.16
C SER A 80 -6.10 3.88 -18.74
N ARG A 81 -7.10 3.06 -18.39
CA ARG A 81 -7.33 1.75 -19.03
C ARG A 81 -7.60 1.90 -20.51
N GLY A 82 -8.48 2.84 -20.90
CA GLY A 82 -8.73 3.15 -22.32
C GLY A 82 -7.47 3.63 -23.06
N GLN A 83 -6.64 4.46 -22.40
CA GLN A 83 -5.34 4.89 -22.93
C GLN A 83 -4.39 3.69 -23.12
N ALA A 84 -4.30 2.79 -22.13
CA ALA A 84 -3.48 1.59 -22.20
C ALA A 84 -3.91 0.66 -23.34
N GLU A 85 -5.21 0.43 -23.50
CA GLU A 85 -5.78 -0.36 -24.60
C GLU A 85 -5.48 0.25 -25.97
N SER A 86 -5.63 1.57 -26.11
CA SER A 86 -5.32 2.28 -27.36
C SER A 86 -3.83 2.20 -27.70
N PHE A 87 -2.95 2.39 -26.71
CA PHE A 87 -1.51 2.26 -26.88
C PHE A 87 -1.12 0.83 -27.29
N LEU A 88 -1.71 -0.17 -26.65
CA LEU A 88 -1.49 -1.58 -26.97
C LEU A 88 -1.92 -1.88 -28.42
N ALA A 89 -3.11 -1.45 -28.82
CA ALA A 89 -3.63 -1.65 -30.16
C ALA A 89 -2.74 -0.99 -31.22
N ASP A 90 -2.27 0.23 -30.98
CA ASP A 90 -1.40 0.95 -31.92
C ASP A 90 0.01 0.37 -31.98
N GLY A 91 0.55 -0.10 -30.85
CA GLY A 91 1.81 -0.85 -30.80
C GLY A 91 1.75 -2.14 -31.61
N LEU A 92 0.67 -2.90 -31.47
CA LEU A 92 0.44 -4.15 -32.22
C LEU A 92 0.23 -3.92 -33.72
N LYS A 93 -0.42 -2.81 -34.13
CA LYS A 93 -0.55 -2.44 -35.55
C LYS A 93 0.80 -2.09 -36.20
N ARG A 94 1.71 -1.46 -35.47
CA ARG A 94 3.04 -1.07 -35.97
C ARG A 94 3.99 -2.25 -36.14
N LEU A 95 3.73 -3.36 -35.44
CA LEU A 95 4.47 -4.60 -35.63
C LEU A 95 4.15 -5.17 -37.02
N SER A 96 5.17 -5.20 -37.90
CA SER A 96 5.07 -5.72 -39.27
C SER A 96 6.17 -6.75 -39.57
N GLY A 97 5.94 -7.59 -40.58
CA GLY A 97 6.92 -8.58 -41.03
C GLY A 97 7.19 -9.68 -40.01
N ARG A 98 8.47 -9.91 -39.68
CA ARG A 98 8.93 -11.06 -38.88
C ARG A 98 8.93 -10.81 -37.36
N HIS A 99 8.33 -9.71 -36.91
CA HIS A 99 8.25 -9.37 -35.49
C HIS A 99 7.01 -10.01 -34.85
N GLU A 100 7.19 -10.47 -33.62
CA GLU A 100 6.16 -11.14 -32.83
C GLU A 100 5.90 -10.39 -31.52
N ALA A 101 4.71 -10.58 -30.97
CA ALA A 101 4.34 -9.97 -29.70
C ALA A 101 3.48 -10.91 -28.86
N ALA A 102 3.51 -10.67 -27.55
CA ALA A 102 2.62 -11.27 -26.59
C ALA A 102 2.03 -10.20 -25.66
N VAL A 103 0.89 -10.49 -25.06
CA VAL A 103 0.17 -9.60 -24.14
C VAL A 103 -0.18 -10.33 -22.86
N ALA A 104 -0.14 -9.63 -21.73
CA ALA A 104 -0.64 -10.10 -20.45
C ALA A 104 -1.16 -8.92 -19.63
N GLY A 105 -2.25 -9.13 -18.89
CA GLY A 105 -2.68 -8.23 -17.82
C GLY A 105 -2.12 -8.70 -16.48
N PHE A 106 -1.92 -7.78 -15.52
CA PHE A 106 -1.49 -8.14 -14.16
C PHE A 106 -2.12 -7.21 -13.11
N ALA A 107 -2.19 -7.69 -11.87
CA ALA A 107 -2.53 -6.95 -10.66
C ALA A 107 -1.80 -7.66 -9.50
N ALA A 108 -2.51 -8.27 -8.54
CA ALA A 108 -1.89 -9.14 -7.52
C ALA A 108 -1.09 -10.31 -8.13
N GLU A 109 -1.59 -10.90 -9.22
CA GLU A 109 -0.91 -11.99 -9.94
C GLU A 109 -0.90 -11.72 -11.45
N PRO A 110 0.15 -12.15 -12.16
CA PRO A 110 0.23 -12.01 -13.61
C PRO A 110 -0.70 -13.00 -14.31
N SER A 111 -1.46 -12.52 -15.28
CA SER A 111 -2.26 -13.37 -16.17
C SER A 111 -1.36 -14.10 -17.18
N ALA A 112 -1.85 -15.21 -17.72
CA ALA A 112 -1.12 -15.99 -18.72
C ALA A 112 -0.71 -15.14 -19.94
N VAL A 113 0.58 -15.19 -20.29
CA VAL A 113 1.14 -14.47 -21.44
C VAL A 113 0.66 -15.10 -22.75
N GLN A 114 -0.08 -14.34 -23.54
CA GLN A 114 -0.69 -14.82 -24.79
C GLN A 114 0.01 -14.23 -26.00
N ARG A 115 0.53 -15.09 -26.88
CA ARG A 115 1.09 -14.65 -28.18
C ARG A 115 -0.01 -14.10 -29.08
N VAL A 116 0.21 -12.92 -29.65
CA VAL A 116 -0.75 -12.26 -30.53
C VAL A 116 -0.55 -12.76 -31.96
N ALA A 117 -1.49 -13.58 -32.42
CA ALA A 117 -1.56 -13.96 -33.83
C ALA A 117 -1.71 -12.73 -34.74
N GLU A 118 -1.15 -12.76 -35.94
CA GLU A 118 -1.15 -11.63 -36.87
C GLU A 118 -2.56 -11.10 -37.19
N LYS A 119 -3.55 -12.01 -37.27
CA LYS A 119 -4.97 -11.68 -37.47
C LYS A 119 -5.65 -11.05 -36.24
N ALA A 120 -5.14 -11.31 -35.04
CA ALA A 120 -5.70 -10.83 -33.77
C ALA A 120 -5.14 -9.45 -33.34
N ARG A 121 -4.17 -8.89 -34.08
CA ARG A 121 -3.55 -7.59 -33.80
C ARG A 121 -4.51 -6.39 -33.86
N ARG A 122 -5.71 -6.56 -34.44
CA ARG A 122 -6.73 -5.50 -34.57
C ARG A 122 -7.61 -5.34 -33.32
N SER A 123 -7.75 -6.37 -32.51
CA SER A 123 -8.57 -6.37 -31.28
C SER A 123 -8.00 -7.39 -30.29
N PRO A 124 -6.87 -7.11 -29.63
CA PRO A 124 -6.31 -7.99 -28.61
C PRO A 124 -7.30 -8.10 -27.45
N ARG A 125 -7.65 -9.33 -27.05
CA ARG A 125 -8.36 -9.54 -25.78
C ARG A 125 -7.32 -9.69 -24.68
N LEU A 126 -7.27 -8.73 -23.77
CA LEU A 126 -6.54 -8.91 -22.52
C LEU A 126 -7.36 -9.83 -21.63
N THR A 127 -6.78 -10.96 -21.23
CA THR A 127 -7.32 -11.71 -20.10
C THR A 127 -6.87 -10.94 -18.86
N VAL A 128 -7.83 -10.28 -18.23
CA VAL A 128 -7.61 -9.47 -17.04
C VAL A 128 -7.87 -10.37 -15.83
N SER A 129 -6.85 -10.57 -14.99
CA SER A 129 -7.05 -11.08 -13.63
C SER A 129 -7.91 -10.07 -12.88
N SER A 130 -8.79 -10.53 -11.99
CA SER A 130 -9.71 -9.67 -11.23
C SER A 130 -8.96 -8.48 -10.61
N ALA A 131 -9.49 -7.26 -10.80
CA ALA A 131 -8.88 -6.05 -10.27
C ALA A 131 -8.79 -6.13 -8.74
N THR A 132 -7.56 -6.08 -8.24
CA THR A 132 -7.20 -6.16 -6.82
C THR A 132 -6.47 -4.88 -6.42
N ASP A 133 -6.41 -4.60 -5.12
CA ASP A 133 -5.62 -3.48 -4.58
C ASP A 133 -4.12 -3.79 -4.55
N GLU A 134 -3.76 -5.06 -4.71
CA GLU A 134 -2.37 -5.51 -4.78
C GLU A 134 -1.84 -5.44 -6.22
N THR A 135 -0.54 -5.22 -6.36
CA THR A 135 0.18 -5.06 -7.62
C THR A 135 1.57 -5.67 -7.46
N ASP A 136 1.83 -6.76 -8.18
CA ASP A 136 3.10 -7.47 -8.22
C ASP A 136 3.72 -7.35 -9.62
N ILE A 137 4.63 -6.39 -9.76
CA ILE A 137 5.34 -6.12 -11.02
C ILE A 137 6.47 -7.14 -11.19
N ALA A 138 7.14 -7.50 -10.09
CA ALA A 138 8.26 -8.44 -10.08
C ALA A 138 7.91 -9.80 -10.70
N SER A 139 6.86 -10.48 -10.22
CA SER A 139 6.45 -11.78 -10.75
C SER A 139 5.97 -11.68 -12.20
N THR A 140 5.37 -10.55 -12.57
CA THR A 140 4.97 -10.26 -13.95
C THR A 140 6.18 -10.15 -14.89
N LEU A 141 7.25 -9.46 -14.46
CA LEU A 141 8.50 -9.38 -15.21
C LEU A 141 9.18 -10.75 -15.36
N ASP A 142 9.16 -11.56 -14.30
CA ASP A 142 9.70 -12.92 -14.33
C ASP A 142 8.94 -13.85 -15.29
N LEU A 143 7.60 -13.79 -15.28
CA LEU A 143 6.77 -14.55 -16.22
C LEU A 143 7.05 -14.12 -17.68
N ALA A 144 7.18 -12.83 -17.93
CA ALA A 144 7.51 -12.31 -19.25
C ALA A 144 8.90 -12.78 -19.71
N ARG A 145 9.90 -12.74 -18.81
CA ARG A 145 11.26 -13.22 -19.06
C ARG A 145 11.29 -14.69 -19.47
N ALA A 146 10.51 -15.54 -18.80
CA ALA A 146 10.40 -16.97 -19.09
C ALA A 146 9.72 -17.28 -20.43
N THR A 147 8.98 -16.33 -21.02
CA THR A 147 8.17 -16.56 -22.24
C THR A 147 8.91 -16.27 -23.55
N PHE A 148 10.07 -15.59 -23.49
CA PHE A 148 10.80 -15.18 -24.69
C PHE A 148 11.35 -16.38 -25.49
N PRO A 149 11.02 -16.51 -26.79
CA PRO A 149 11.63 -17.53 -27.65
C PRO A 149 13.10 -17.24 -27.95
N SER A 150 13.88 -18.29 -28.17
CA SER A 150 15.29 -18.18 -28.59
C SER A 150 15.41 -17.55 -29.99
N GLY A 151 16.49 -16.80 -30.23
CA GLY A 151 16.76 -16.16 -31.53
C GLY A 151 16.07 -14.82 -31.77
N TYR A 152 15.33 -14.29 -30.79
CA TYR A 152 14.72 -12.95 -30.84
C TYR A 152 15.44 -11.96 -29.92
N SER A 153 15.47 -10.69 -30.31
CA SER A 153 15.76 -9.58 -29.40
C SER A 153 14.55 -9.30 -28.52
N LYS A 154 14.73 -9.51 -27.22
CA LYS A 154 13.71 -9.48 -26.19
C LYS A 154 13.39 -8.04 -25.77
N ARG A 155 12.11 -7.67 -25.75
CA ARG A 155 11.62 -6.37 -25.26
C ARG A 155 10.38 -6.57 -24.40
N ILE A 156 10.30 -5.86 -23.28
CA ILE A 156 9.10 -5.73 -22.45
C ILE A 156 8.62 -4.28 -22.57
N VAL A 157 7.31 -4.09 -22.70
CA VAL A 157 6.65 -2.79 -22.58
C VAL A 157 5.69 -2.90 -21.41
N LEU A 158 5.98 -2.19 -20.32
CA LEU A 158 5.24 -2.19 -19.07
C LEU A 158 4.36 -0.94 -18.99
N LEU A 159 3.03 -1.13 -18.95
CA LEU A 159 2.05 -0.07 -18.78
C LEU A 159 1.52 -0.14 -17.34
N THR A 160 1.88 0.81 -16.48
CA THR A 160 1.55 0.82 -15.03
C THR A 160 1.66 2.23 -14.48
N ASP A 161 1.04 2.50 -13.32
CA ASP A 161 1.30 3.70 -12.52
C ASP A 161 2.59 3.58 -11.67
N GLY A 162 3.20 2.38 -11.62
CA GLY A 162 4.51 2.13 -11.03
C GLY A 162 4.50 1.87 -9.52
N ASN A 163 3.33 1.77 -8.90
CA ASN A 163 3.20 1.58 -7.46
C ASN A 163 3.08 0.09 -7.09
N GLU A 164 4.21 -0.61 -7.05
CA GLU A 164 4.26 -1.99 -6.58
C GLU A 164 3.94 -2.09 -5.08
N THR A 165 3.09 -3.04 -4.71
CA THR A 165 2.71 -3.30 -3.30
C THR A 165 3.25 -4.62 -2.78
N VAL A 166 3.61 -5.54 -3.68
CA VAL A 166 4.21 -6.84 -3.37
C VAL A 166 5.32 -7.12 -4.37
N GLY A 167 6.48 -7.56 -3.89
CA GLY A 167 7.61 -7.92 -4.75
C GLY A 167 8.77 -6.93 -4.70
N ASP A 168 9.69 -7.09 -5.65
CA ASP A 168 10.81 -6.18 -5.91
C ASP A 168 11.03 -6.04 -7.42
N ALA A 169 10.30 -5.09 -8.01
CA ALA A 169 10.33 -4.79 -9.44
C ALA A 169 11.73 -4.36 -9.90
N GLU A 170 12.50 -3.68 -9.05
CA GLU A 170 13.83 -3.20 -9.38
C GLU A 170 14.80 -4.38 -9.54
N GLN A 171 14.78 -5.31 -8.59
CA GLN A 171 15.57 -6.54 -8.67
C GLN A 171 15.18 -7.39 -9.89
N ALA A 172 13.87 -7.56 -10.13
CA ALA A 172 13.38 -8.30 -11.30
C ALA A 172 13.79 -7.63 -12.63
N ALA A 173 13.76 -6.29 -12.69
CA ALA A 173 14.20 -5.53 -13.86
C ALA A 173 15.71 -5.65 -14.11
N LEU A 174 16.53 -5.61 -13.05
CA LEU A 174 17.98 -5.83 -13.15
C LEU A 174 18.31 -7.24 -13.65
N LEU A 175 17.60 -8.26 -13.15
CA LEU A 175 17.75 -9.63 -13.61
C LEU A 175 17.38 -9.77 -15.10
N ALA A 176 16.26 -9.19 -15.52
CA ALA A 176 15.86 -9.17 -16.93
C ALA A 176 16.90 -8.47 -17.82
N ALA A 177 17.47 -7.35 -17.36
CA ALA A 177 18.51 -6.63 -18.09
C ALA A 177 19.79 -7.47 -18.27
N SER A 178 20.18 -8.26 -17.25
CA SER A 178 21.34 -9.16 -17.32
C SER A 178 21.21 -10.23 -18.41
N GLU A 179 19.98 -10.61 -18.79
CA GLU A 179 19.67 -11.54 -19.87
C GLU A 179 19.42 -10.87 -21.23
N GLY A 180 19.73 -9.58 -21.36
CA GLY A 180 19.56 -8.80 -22.57
C GLY A 180 18.11 -8.43 -22.89
N VAL A 181 17.19 -8.51 -21.93
CA VAL A 181 15.82 -7.99 -22.06
C VAL A 181 15.84 -6.49 -21.85
N ARG A 182 15.28 -5.73 -22.80
CA ARG A 182 15.07 -4.28 -22.62
C ARG A 182 13.65 -4.00 -22.17
N ILE A 183 13.50 -3.31 -21.05
CA ILE A 183 12.21 -2.91 -20.50
C ILE A 183 11.96 -1.44 -20.87
N PHE A 184 10.77 -1.17 -21.40
CA PHE A 184 10.26 0.17 -21.66
C PHE A 184 9.04 0.39 -20.78
N THR A 185 8.90 1.55 -20.18
CA THR A 185 7.75 1.90 -19.35
C THR A 185 6.86 2.91 -20.06
N VAL A 186 5.56 2.76 -19.86
CA VAL A 186 4.53 3.70 -20.28
C VAL A 186 3.75 4.06 -19.02
N PRO A 187 3.96 5.25 -18.45
CA PRO A 187 3.29 5.63 -17.22
C PRO A 187 1.79 5.78 -17.49
N LEU A 188 0.99 5.04 -16.73
CA LEU A 188 -0.45 5.24 -16.66
C LEU A 188 -0.75 6.24 -15.54
N ARG A 189 -1.74 7.11 -15.74
CA ARG A 189 -2.20 7.96 -14.64
C ARG A 189 -2.92 7.07 -13.63
N SER A 190 -2.44 7.08 -12.40
CA SER A 190 -3.17 6.49 -11.29
C SER A 190 -4.50 7.24 -11.11
N ALA A 191 -5.51 6.55 -10.61
CA ALA A 191 -6.76 7.10 -10.11
C ALA A 191 -6.54 7.94 -8.83
N GLN A 192 -5.29 8.09 -8.36
CA GLN A 192 -4.83 9.02 -7.30
C GLN A 192 -5.15 10.51 -7.54
N ASP A 193 -6.15 10.84 -8.35
CA ASP A 193 -6.93 12.06 -8.22
C ASP A 193 -8.03 11.87 -7.16
N ASP A 194 -7.71 11.16 -6.06
CA ASP A 194 -8.58 11.09 -4.88
C ASP A 194 -8.72 12.52 -4.37
N LEU A 195 -9.89 13.10 -4.59
CA LEU A 195 -10.13 14.50 -4.22
C LEU A 195 -10.20 14.61 -2.70
N LEU A 196 -10.67 13.56 -2.03
CA LEU A 196 -10.85 13.43 -0.60
C LEU A 196 -10.21 12.12 -0.10
N LEU A 197 -9.61 12.18 1.08
CA LEU A 197 -9.10 11.04 1.83
C LEU A 197 -9.41 11.27 3.30
N VAL A 198 -9.94 10.26 3.99
CA VAL A 198 -10.02 10.26 5.46
C VAL A 198 -8.85 9.45 5.99
N GLU A 199 -7.92 10.12 6.67
CA GLU A 199 -6.69 9.50 7.19
C GLU A 199 -6.95 8.68 8.45
N GLY A 200 -7.93 9.08 9.24
CA GLY A 200 -8.25 8.43 10.51
C GLY A 200 -9.22 9.25 11.37
N MET A 201 -9.60 8.68 12.50
CA MET A 201 -10.42 9.34 13.51
C MET A 201 -9.81 9.11 14.89
N ASP A 202 -9.50 10.20 15.59
CA ASP A 202 -9.04 10.18 16.96
C ASP A 202 -10.24 10.32 17.89
N ALA A 203 -10.39 9.38 18.83
CA ALA A 203 -11.41 9.38 19.88
C ALA A 203 -10.82 8.87 21.20
N PRO A 204 -11.38 9.26 22.37
CA PRO A 204 -10.98 8.67 23.65
C PRO A 204 -11.22 7.16 23.65
N SER A 205 -10.30 6.38 24.22
CA SER A 205 -10.48 4.93 24.36
C SER A 205 -11.60 4.57 25.33
N GLU A 206 -11.87 5.45 26.29
CA GLU A 206 -12.85 5.24 27.36
C GLU A 206 -13.47 6.57 27.77
N VAL A 207 -14.79 6.55 28.05
CA VAL A 207 -15.56 7.67 28.59
C VAL A 207 -16.58 7.16 29.60
N LYS A 208 -17.01 8.01 30.54
CA LYS A 208 -18.12 7.66 31.44
C LYS A 208 -19.47 7.89 30.75
N ARG A 209 -20.47 7.13 31.19
CA ARG A 209 -21.87 7.35 30.79
C ARG A 209 -22.27 8.80 31.03
N GLY A 210 -22.68 9.48 29.96
CA GLY A 210 -23.10 10.87 30.02
C GLY A 210 -21.97 11.88 30.12
N GLU A 211 -20.71 11.49 29.96
CA GLU A 211 -19.59 12.42 29.81
C GLU A 211 -19.56 12.98 28.37
N PRO A 212 -19.46 14.30 28.17
CA PRO A 212 -19.28 14.87 26.84
C PRO A 212 -17.82 14.69 26.38
N PHE A 213 -17.64 14.25 25.13
CA PHE A 213 -16.32 14.10 24.54
C PHE A 213 -16.29 14.50 23.06
N VAL A 214 -15.06 14.66 22.53
CA VAL A 214 -14.81 15.11 21.16
C VAL A 214 -14.19 13.99 20.35
N LEU A 215 -14.71 13.79 19.13
CA LEU A 215 -14.11 12.94 18.10
C LEU A 215 -13.52 13.83 17.01
N ARG A 216 -12.29 13.54 16.57
CA ARG A 216 -11.59 14.31 15.54
C ARG A 216 -11.28 13.43 14.35
N ALA A 217 -11.98 13.67 13.24
CA ALA A 217 -11.66 13.04 11.97
C ALA A 217 -10.61 13.87 11.23
N ARG A 218 -9.52 13.24 10.79
CA ARG A 218 -8.51 13.85 9.93
C ARG A 218 -8.86 13.56 8.48
N CYS A 219 -9.17 14.59 7.71
CA CYS A 219 -9.38 14.50 6.27
C CYS A 219 -8.32 15.29 5.51
N ARG A 220 -7.97 14.82 4.32
CA ARG A 220 -7.09 15.51 3.38
C ARG A 220 -7.83 15.71 2.08
N VAL A 221 -7.81 16.92 1.57
CA VAL A 221 -8.46 17.28 0.30
C VAL A 221 -7.42 17.84 -0.66
N ARG A 222 -7.44 17.44 -1.93
CA ARG A 222 -6.48 17.94 -2.93
C ARG A 222 -6.73 19.41 -3.28
N ASP A 223 -7.99 19.73 -3.59
CA ASP A 223 -8.43 21.07 -3.98
C ASP A 223 -9.49 21.57 -3.00
N ALA A 224 -9.50 22.87 -2.68
CA ALA A 224 -10.48 23.44 -1.77
C ALA A 224 -11.91 23.10 -2.23
N THR A 225 -12.63 22.34 -1.41
CA THR A 225 -13.92 21.73 -1.78
C THR A 225 -14.84 21.64 -0.57
N ARG A 226 -16.15 21.65 -0.83
CA ARG A 226 -17.17 21.40 0.17
C ARG A 226 -17.29 19.91 0.48
N VAL A 227 -17.12 19.55 1.74
CA VAL A 227 -17.20 18.18 2.26
C VAL A 227 -18.43 18.03 3.16
N THR A 228 -19.19 16.97 2.94
CA THR A 228 -20.27 16.50 3.82
C THR A 228 -19.71 15.38 4.69
N ALA A 229 -19.54 15.64 5.99
CA ALA A 229 -19.04 14.65 6.95
C ALA A 229 -20.18 14.15 7.84
N ARG A 230 -20.39 12.84 7.88
CA ARG A 230 -21.39 12.16 8.70
C ARG A 230 -20.70 11.35 9.79
N LEU A 231 -21.15 11.52 11.04
CA LEU A 231 -20.73 10.70 12.16
C LEU A 231 -21.81 9.65 12.45
N LEU A 232 -21.40 8.39 12.54
CA LEU A 232 -22.24 7.26 12.92
C LEU A 232 -21.72 6.64 14.22
N ARG A 233 -22.64 6.15 15.06
CA ARG A 233 -22.37 5.28 16.20
C ARG A 233 -23.18 4.01 16.06
N ASP A 234 -22.51 2.87 16.05
CA ASP A 234 -23.11 1.56 15.85
C ASP A 234 -24.01 1.49 14.60
N LYS A 235 -23.56 2.13 13.51
CA LYS A 235 -24.25 2.28 12.22
C LYS A 235 -25.46 3.22 12.23
N PHE A 236 -25.76 3.87 13.34
CA PHE A 236 -26.78 4.93 13.41
C PHE A 236 -26.14 6.30 13.26
N MET A 237 -26.65 7.10 12.33
CA MET A 237 -26.16 8.46 12.11
C MET A 237 -26.48 9.36 13.31
N LEU A 238 -25.44 9.95 13.90
CA LEU A 238 -25.54 10.90 15.01
C LEU A 238 -25.59 12.35 14.53
N ALA A 239 -24.76 12.69 13.54
CA ALA A 239 -24.61 14.05 13.06
C ALA A 239 -24.18 14.08 11.59
N GLU A 240 -24.58 15.13 10.88
CA GLU A 240 -24.08 15.48 9.56
C GLU A 240 -23.62 16.94 9.59
N ARG A 241 -22.46 17.22 8.99
CA ARG A 241 -21.90 18.57 8.87
C ARG A 241 -21.43 18.83 7.45
N ASN A 242 -21.75 20.02 6.94
CA ASN A 242 -21.28 20.50 5.65
C ASN A 242 -20.24 21.61 5.87
N LEU A 243 -19.00 21.37 5.45
CA LEU A 243 -17.86 22.26 5.71
C LEU A 243 -17.13 22.56 4.40
N ASP A 244 -16.63 23.78 4.27
CA ASP A 244 -15.68 24.14 3.22
C ASP A 244 -14.27 23.81 3.71
N VAL A 245 -13.64 22.80 3.10
CA VAL A 245 -12.33 22.29 3.52
C VAL A 245 -11.26 22.84 2.56
N PRO A 246 -10.23 23.54 3.05
CA PRO A 246 -9.14 24.01 2.21
C PRO A 246 -8.32 22.83 1.66
N ALA A 247 -7.57 23.08 0.58
CA ALA A 247 -6.58 22.11 0.09
C ALA A 247 -5.56 21.77 1.18
N GLY A 248 -5.26 20.49 1.35
CA GLY A 248 -4.39 19.94 2.39
C GLY A 248 -5.15 19.17 3.48
N ALA A 249 -4.49 18.95 4.62
CA ALA A 249 -5.07 18.26 5.75
C ALA A 249 -5.91 19.21 6.63
N SER A 250 -7.06 18.74 7.09
CA SER A 250 -7.98 19.46 7.97
C SER A 250 -8.62 18.51 8.98
N ASN A 251 -9.01 19.05 10.13
CA ASN A 251 -9.72 18.30 11.16
C ASN A 251 -11.21 18.63 11.13
N VAL A 252 -12.04 17.59 11.18
CA VAL A 252 -13.49 17.71 11.37
C VAL A 252 -13.81 17.22 12.78
N GLU A 253 -14.29 18.14 13.61
CA GLU A 253 -14.63 17.82 15.01
C GLU A 253 -16.12 17.51 15.15
N PHE A 254 -16.41 16.46 15.92
CA PHE A 254 -17.74 16.07 16.36
C PHE A 254 -17.77 15.94 17.87
N HIS A 255 -18.94 16.18 18.46
CA HIS A 255 -19.16 16.07 19.90
C HIS A 255 -20.26 15.05 20.12
N ASP A 256 -20.06 14.12 21.06
CA ASP A 256 -21.08 13.16 21.48
C ASP A 256 -21.12 13.04 23.00
N ARG A 257 -22.24 12.51 23.49
CA ARG A 257 -22.49 12.16 24.88
C ARG A 257 -23.21 10.82 24.91
N ALA A 258 -22.45 9.73 25.04
CA ALA A 258 -23.01 8.38 25.04
C ALA A 258 -23.73 8.07 26.38
N LEU A 259 -24.93 7.51 26.31
CA LEU A 259 -25.78 7.18 27.47
C LEU A 259 -25.92 5.67 27.69
N GLU A 260 -25.61 4.87 26.69
CA GLU A 260 -25.61 3.42 26.74
C GLU A 260 -24.22 2.95 27.15
N GLU A 261 -24.17 1.90 27.96
CA GLU A 261 -22.93 1.34 28.47
C GLU A 261 -22.42 0.24 27.53
N GLY A 262 -21.10 0.11 27.42
CA GLY A 262 -20.46 -0.91 26.60
C GLY A 262 -19.58 -0.34 25.50
N ILE A 263 -19.25 -1.20 24.54
CA ILE A 263 -18.35 -0.86 23.43
C ILE A 263 -19.17 -0.28 22.30
N HIS A 264 -18.87 0.97 21.93
CA HIS A 264 -19.49 1.64 20.82
C HIS A 264 -18.49 1.85 19.69
N THR A 265 -18.91 1.53 18.46
CA THR A 265 -18.11 1.77 17.26
C THR A 265 -18.54 3.07 16.62
N TYR A 266 -17.62 4.02 16.53
CA TYR A 266 -17.81 5.29 15.84
C TYR A 266 -17.21 5.19 14.44
N GLU A 267 -17.94 5.69 13.45
CA GLU A 267 -17.49 5.78 12.07
C GLU A 267 -17.74 7.20 11.55
N VAL A 268 -16.74 7.77 10.88
CA VAL A 268 -16.90 9.00 10.12
C VAL A 268 -16.90 8.65 8.63
N GLU A 269 -17.88 9.16 7.91
CA GLU A 269 -17.99 9.07 6.46
C GLU A 269 -17.94 10.48 5.88
N CYS A 270 -17.01 10.74 4.98
CA CYS A 270 -16.91 12.03 4.30
C CYS A 270 -17.29 11.89 2.82
N GLU A 271 -17.96 12.89 2.26
CA GLU A 271 -18.32 12.93 0.85
C GLU A 271 -17.95 14.29 0.27
N ALA A 272 -17.33 14.30 -0.91
CA ALA A 272 -17.03 15.51 -1.65
C ALA A 272 -17.56 15.37 -3.09
N GLY A 273 -18.08 16.48 -3.64
CA GLY A 273 -18.55 16.49 -5.02
C GLY A 273 -17.39 16.30 -5.99
N GLY A 274 -17.53 15.33 -6.92
CA GLY A 274 -16.50 15.04 -7.92
C GLY A 274 -15.45 14.02 -7.48
N ASP A 275 -15.53 13.53 -6.24
CA ASP A 275 -14.66 12.47 -5.77
C ASP A 275 -15.12 11.09 -6.28
N SER A 276 -14.21 10.36 -6.92
CA SER A 276 -14.51 9.08 -7.58
C SER A 276 -14.28 7.85 -6.68
N ARG A 277 -13.53 7.99 -5.58
CA ARG A 277 -13.16 6.88 -4.71
C ARG A 277 -13.83 7.04 -3.35
N ARG A 278 -14.74 6.14 -2.99
CA ARG A 278 -15.49 6.22 -1.73
C ARG A 278 -14.90 5.38 -0.60
N ASP A 279 -14.08 4.40 -0.94
CA ASP A 279 -13.59 3.39 0.01
C ASP A 279 -12.56 3.97 0.99
N ASN A 280 -11.88 5.05 0.59
CA ASN A 280 -10.89 5.78 1.39
C ASN A 280 -11.50 6.98 2.14
N ASN A 281 -12.83 7.15 2.11
CA ASN A 281 -13.52 8.28 2.75
C ASN A 281 -14.13 7.93 4.09
N ARG A 282 -13.64 6.86 4.73
CA ARG A 282 -14.16 6.34 5.99
C ARG A 282 -13.05 6.12 7.00
N ALA A 283 -13.33 6.41 8.25
CA ALA A 283 -12.48 5.98 9.36
C ALA A 283 -13.32 5.55 10.57
N THR A 284 -12.82 4.57 11.29
CA THR A 284 -13.50 3.95 12.43
C THR A 284 -12.65 4.10 13.69
N SER A 285 -13.30 4.36 14.81
CA SER A 285 -12.69 4.29 16.15
C SER A 285 -13.66 3.63 17.12
N VAL A 286 -13.12 3.04 18.18
CA VAL A 286 -13.90 2.34 19.21
C VAL A 286 -13.78 3.10 20.52
N VAL A 287 -14.91 3.30 21.20
CA VAL A 287 -14.98 3.98 22.50
C VAL A 287 -15.69 3.05 23.49
N MET A 288 -15.07 2.78 24.62
CA MET A 288 -15.71 2.09 25.74
C MET A 288 -16.46 3.09 26.62
N VAL A 289 -17.77 2.94 26.73
CA VAL A 289 -18.59 3.74 27.64
C VAL A 289 -18.76 2.96 28.94
N LYS A 290 -18.03 3.39 29.97
CA LYS A 290 -18.19 2.83 31.31
C LYS A 290 -19.52 3.27 31.91
N GLY A 291 -20.08 2.39 32.74
CA GLY A 291 -21.27 2.71 33.51
C GLY A 291 -21.06 3.79 34.55
N ARG A 292 -22.09 3.99 35.37
CA ARG A 292 -22.04 4.94 36.50
C ARG A 292 -20.88 4.59 37.43
N PRO A 293 -20.05 5.57 37.85
CA PRO A 293 -19.02 5.29 38.82
C PRO A 293 -19.65 4.77 40.11
N ARG A 294 -19.12 3.66 40.63
CA ARG A 294 -19.67 3.00 41.82
C ARG A 294 -19.01 3.58 43.07
N VAL A 295 -19.82 4.10 43.98
CA VAL A 295 -19.38 4.66 45.25
C VAL A 295 -19.81 3.74 46.37
N LEU A 296 -18.85 3.21 47.11
CA LEU A 296 -19.14 2.57 48.39
C LEU A 296 -19.17 3.66 49.45
N TYR A 297 -20.35 3.88 50.03
CA TYR A 297 -20.55 4.91 51.04
C TYR A 297 -20.86 4.26 52.39
N LEU A 298 -19.90 4.34 53.33
CA LEU A 298 -20.11 3.92 54.70
C LEU A 298 -20.49 5.12 55.57
N GLU A 299 -21.59 4.96 56.30
CA GLU A 299 -22.12 5.99 57.19
C GLU A 299 -22.17 5.48 58.63
N GLY A 300 -21.64 6.28 59.55
CA GLY A 300 -21.68 6.08 61.00
C GLY A 300 -23.08 6.30 61.57
N ASN A 301 -23.77 7.33 61.06
CA ASN A 301 -25.11 7.74 61.44
C ASN A 301 -26.09 7.56 60.27
N GLU A 302 -26.59 6.32 60.09
CA GLU A 302 -27.37 5.91 58.90
C GLU A 302 -28.49 6.89 58.45
N PRO A 303 -29.28 7.53 59.35
CA PRO A 303 -30.27 8.53 58.97
C PRO A 303 -29.72 9.78 58.24
N GLU A 304 -28.44 10.13 58.44
CA GLU A 304 -27.79 11.30 57.85
C GLU A 304 -27.21 10.99 56.46
N GLY A 305 -26.84 9.73 56.19
CA GLY A 305 -26.24 9.33 54.92
C GLY A 305 -27.12 9.57 53.70
N ARG A 306 -28.45 9.65 53.87
CA ARG A 306 -29.37 9.92 52.75
C ARG A 306 -29.06 11.23 52.00
N TYR A 307 -28.54 12.25 52.67
CA TYR A 307 -28.31 13.56 52.04
C TYR A 307 -27.18 13.51 51.02
N LEU A 308 -26.03 12.93 51.40
CA LEU A 308 -24.90 12.77 50.50
C LEU A 308 -25.18 11.73 49.41
N MET A 309 -25.86 10.63 49.76
CA MET A 309 -26.32 9.63 48.79
C MET A 309 -27.17 10.27 47.69
N SER A 310 -28.20 11.05 48.04
CA SER A 310 -29.06 11.72 47.06
C SER A 310 -28.31 12.75 46.20
N ALA A 311 -27.34 13.47 46.77
CA ALA A 311 -26.52 14.40 46.01
C ALA A 311 -25.63 13.68 44.98
N LEU A 312 -24.98 12.58 45.38
CA LEU A 312 -24.15 11.76 44.48
C LEU A 312 -25.00 11.07 43.40
N GLU A 313 -26.18 10.55 43.74
CA GLU A 313 -27.09 9.95 42.76
C GLU A 313 -27.61 10.97 41.74
N ALA A 314 -27.85 12.22 42.16
CA ALA A 314 -28.22 13.32 41.25
C ALA A 314 -27.12 13.62 40.21
N GLU A 315 -25.85 13.41 40.58
CA GLU A 315 -24.68 13.51 39.69
C GLU A 315 -24.36 12.20 38.94
N ASN A 316 -25.30 11.25 38.87
CA ASN A 316 -25.18 9.94 38.19
C ASN A 316 -24.15 8.96 38.78
N PHE A 317 -23.80 9.07 40.06
CA PHE A 317 -23.06 8.01 40.75
C PHE A 317 -23.99 6.86 41.13
N ALA A 318 -23.47 5.63 41.09
CA ALA A 318 -24.14 4.46 41.65
C ALA A 318 -23.67 4.28 43.09
N VAL A 319 -24.45 4.76 44.05
CA VAL A 319 -24.08 4.76 45.46
C VAL A 319 -24.60 3.50 46.15
N GLU A 320 -23.73 2.82 46.87
CA GLU A 320 -24.09 1.74 47.77
C GLU A 320 -23.87 2.21 49.21
N LEU A 321 -24.96 2.58 49.87
CA LEU A 321 -24.94 2.96 51.28
C LEU A 321 -24.87 1.70 52.15
N ARG A 322 -23.85 1.64 53.02
CA ARG A 322 -23.71 0.64 54.07
C ARG A 322 -23.54 1.34 55.42
N GLY A 323 -23.96 0.69 56.50
CA GLY A 323 -23.68 1.19 57.85
C GLY A 323 -22.21 1.02 58.23
N ARG A 324 -21.82 1.54 59.41
CA ARG A 324 -20.44 1.49 59.96
C ARG A 324 -19.73 0.13 59.96
N MET A 325 -20.45 -0.99 60.00
CA MET A 325 -19.87 -2.34 59.95
C MET A 325 -19.80 -2.94 58.53
N GLY A 326 -20.13 -2.16 57.51
CA GLY A 326 -20.29 -2.62 56.13
C GLY A 326 -19.01 -2.73 55.30
N MET A 327 -17.83 -2.49 55.92
CA MET A 327 -16.56 -2.42 55.21
C MET A 327 -16.16 -3.79 54.64
N PRO A 328 -15.90 -3.89 53.32
CA PRO A 328 -15.38 -5.10 52.71
C PRO A 328 -14.10 -5.61 53.37
N SER A 329 -13.97 -6.93 53.46
CA SER A 329 -12.79 -7.59 54.04
C SER A 329 -11.78 -8.06 52.99
N SER A 330 -12.05 -7.83 51.70
CA SER A 330 -11.20 -8.26 50.59
C SER A 330 -11.02 -7.17 49.54
N LEU A 331 -9.83 -7.13 48.93
CA LEU A 331 -9.52 -6.18 47.86
C LEU A 331 -10.35 -6.43 46.59
N ALA A 332 -10.70 -7.69 46.31
CA ALA A 332 -11.53 -8.04 45.17
C ALA A 332 -12.93 -7.41 45.26
N GLU A 333 -13.51 -7.33 46.46
CA GLU A 333 -14.80 -6.66 46.65
C GLU A 333 -14.67 -5.14 46.47
N LEU A 334 -13.58 -4.53 46.98
CA LEU A 334 -13.31 -3.09 46.79
C LEU A 334 -13.02 -2.72 45.33
N SER A 335 -12.44 -3.61 44.53
CA SER A 335 -12.16 -3.33 43.11
C SER A 335 -13.40 -3.06 42.25
N GLY A 336 -14.59 -3.40 42.77
CA GLY A 336 -15.87 -3.08 42.14
C GLY A 336 -16.34 -1.63 42.34
N TYR A 337 -15.61 -0.81 43.09
CA TYR A 337 -15.94 0.59 43.40
C TYR A 337 -14.83 1.54 42.95
N ASP A 338 -15.22 2.68 42.37
CA ASP A 338 -14.30 3.74 41.95
C ASP A 338 -13.95 4.70 43.10
N LEU A 339 -14.80 4.75 44.12
CA LEU A 339 -14.66 5.61 45.29
C LEU A 339 -15.18 4.91 46.55
N VAL A 340 -14.41 5.01 47.63
CA VAL A 340 -14.85 4.66 48.99
C VAL A 340 -14.97 5.94 49.82
N VAL A 341 -16.14 6.16 50.42
CA VAL A 341 -16.42 7.27 51.33
C VAL A 341 -16.67 6.70 52.73
N LEU A 342 -15.88 7.15 53.70
CA LEU A 342 -16.18 6.94 55.13
C LEU A 342 -16.73 8.25 55.69
N SER A 343 -17.99 8.26 56.11
CA SER A 343 -18.60 9.39 56.80
C SER A 343 -18.95 9.01 58.22
N ASP A 344 -18.37 9.74 59.15
CA ASP A 344 -18.55 9.58 60.58
C ASP A 344 -18.34 8.13 61.10
N VAL A 345 -17.47 7.35 60.44
CA VAL A 345 -17.15 5.97 60.83
C VAL A 345 -15.93 5.95 61.76
N PRO A 346 -16.06 5.51 63.02
CA PRO A 346 -14.91 5.43 63.94
C PRO A 346 -13.95 4.31 63.55
N ALA A 347 -12.63 4.50 63.72
CA ALA A 347 -11.65 3.44 63.45
C ALA A 347 -11.91 2.14 64.25
N THR A 348 -12.54 2.22 65.43
CA THR A 348 -12.91 1.03 66.23
C THR A 348 -13.96 0.15 65.55
N ALA A 349 -14.70 0.67 64.56
CA ALA A 349 -15.61 -0.12 63.73
C ALA A 349 -14.89 -0.90 62.61
N LEU A 350 -13.60 -0.59 62.36
CA LEU A 350 -12.79 -1.23 61.35
C LEU A 350 -11.74 -2.16 61.99
N THR A 351 -11.60 -3.34 61.41
CA THR A 351 -10.50 -4.25 61.78
C THR A 351 -9.20 -3.81 61.12
N ASN A 352 -8.05 -4.18 61.70
CA ASN A 352 -6.74 -3.94 61.09
C ASN A 352 -6.64 -4.51 59.66
N ALA A 353 -7.27 -5.66 59.41
CA ALA A 353 -7.32 -6.26 58.08
C ALA A 353 -8.11 -5.39 57.09
N GLN A 354 -9.26 -4.84 57.49
CA GLN A 354 -10.05 -3.93 56.65
C GLN A 354 -9.31 -2.62 56.36
N MET A 355 -8.58 -2.09 57.35
CA MET A 355 -7.74 -0.90 57.16
C MET A 355 -6.58 -1.16 56.18
N GLU A 356 -5.93 -2.33 56.26
CA GLU A 356 -4.90 -2.72 55.29
C GLU A 356 -5.48 -2.92 53.88
N VAL A 357 -6.67 -3.51 53.77
CA VAL A 357 -7.38 -3.67 52.49
C VAL A 357 -7.74 -2.30 51.88
N LEU A 358 -8.20 -1.35 52.69
CA LEU A 358 -8.46 0.03 52.26
C LEU A 358 -7.18 0.73 51.80
N ARG A 359 -6.07 0.56 52.54
CA ARG A 359 -4.77 1.08 52.15
C ARG A 359 -4.34 0.54 50.79
N ALA A 360 -4.42 -0.79 50.60
CA ALA A 360 -4.08 -1.44 49.34
C ALA A 360 -4.99 -1.00 48.18
N TYR A 361 -6.28 -0.77 48.43
CA TYR A 361 -7.19 -0.21 47.43
C TYR A 361 -6.74 1.16 46.91
N VAL A 362 -6.31 2.04 47.81
CA VAL A 362 -5.81 3.37 47.42
C VAL A 362 -4.41 3.28 46.80
N SER A 363 -3.48 2.54 47.41
CA SER A 363 -2.07 2.51 46.99
C SER A 363 -1.82 1.66 45.75
N ASP A 364 -2.52 0.54 45.60
CA ASP A 364 -2.21 -0.48 44.60
C ASP A 364 -3.20 -0.46 43.43
N LEU A 365 -4.48 -0.20 43.69
CA LEU A 365 -5.52 -0.09 42.65
C LEU A 365 -5.80 1.35 42.19
N GLY A 366 -5.27 2.35 42.90
CA GLY A 366 -5.50 3.77 42.58
C GLY A 366 -6.94 4.23 42.82
N GLY A 367 -7.68 3.53 43.68
CA GLY A 367 -9.06 3.85 44.01
C GLY A 367 -9.20 5.18 44.77
N GLY A 368 -10.30 5.89 44.53
CA GLY A 368 -10.59 7.14 45.22
C GLY A 368 -10.98 6.89 46.68
N PHE A 369 -10.46 7.69 47.60
CA PHE A 369 -10.84 7.61 49.01
C PHE A 369 -11.17 8.99 49.58
N ILE A 370 -12.29 9.07 50.29
CA ILE A 370 -12.71 10.27 51.02
C ILE A 370 -13.10 9.84 52.44
N MET A 371 -12.64 10.62 53.41
CA MET A 371 -13.06 10.52 54.81
C MET A 371 -13.69 11.84 55.23
N LEU A 372 -14.92 11.77 55.72
CA LEU A 372 -15.70 12.88 56.28
C LEU A 372 -15.86 12.62 57.77
N GLY A 373 -15.41 13.55 58.61
CA GLY A 373 -15.59 13.40 60.06
C GLY A 373 -16.81 14.13 60.59
N GLY A 374 -17.49 13.49 61.53
CA GLY A 374 -18.49 14.09 62.40
C GLY A 374 -18.08 13.95 63.87
N ASP A 375 -19.07 13.85 64.75
CA ASP A 375 -18.85 13.78 66.20
C ASP A 375 -18.26 12.43 66.66
N GLU A 376 -18.44 11.36 65.87
CA GLU A 376 -17.96 10.01 66.15
C GLU A 376 -16.62 9.68 65.47
N SER A 377 -16.14 10.54 64.56
CA SER A 377 -14.85 10.41 63.86
C SER A 377 -13.81 11.40 64.35
N PHE A 378 -12.52 11.02 64.29
CA PHE A 378 -11.38 11.82 64.80
C PHE A 378 -11.29 11.98 66.33
N GLY A 379 -12.04 11.18 67.10
CA GLY A 379 -11.89 11.03 68.56
C GLY A 379 -10.74 10.10 68.98
N LEU A 380 -10.79 9.53 70.19
CA LEU A 380 -9.81 8.53 70.66
C LEU A 380 -9.87 7.26 69.79
N GLY A 381 -9.10 7.24 68.71
CA GLY A 381 -9.05 6.12 67.77
C GLY A 381 -8.67 6.52 66.35
N GLY A 382 -8.88 7.78 65.95
CA GLY A 382 -8.65 8.27 64.59
C GLY A 382 -9.86 8.10 63.69
#